data_AF-A0A9E8J4D1-F1
#
_entry.id   AF-A0A9E8J4D1-F1
#
_cell.length_a   1.000
_cell.length_b   1.000
_cell.length_c   1.000
_cell.angle_alpha   90.00
_cell.angle_beta   90.00
_cell.angle_gamma   90.00
#
_symmetry.space_group_name_H-M   'P 1'
#
loop_
_entity.id
_entity.type
_entity.pdbx_description
1 polymer ?
#
loop_
_entity_poly.entity_id
_entity_poly.type
_entity_poly.pdbx_seq_one_letter_code
_entity_poly.pdbx_strand_id
1 'polypeptide(L)'
;MSTIYVRTLKRAEHTVFCVADGQKSYYDPQFNRRIPYSSGQQVKRSILEALSKELNQVPSPTTFLFDVDNKGVMKEGEVYASCDPTYSDQLFGGWMKAAKGGKDRTLKRRSPLSISAMRGLHPLLSGVDSENISFDRSDRPNNEVIVRNDKGETLSVEEITELLLGKDRSLNRKWIPDNRRATGLFVQDIAIDLRRLFCVSLSKLEPEITEETEAHLRQAGWTEAETVFGACLLAPREERERLIKGLANAIINWSITSNQARTFSLMETLAISISDNANKIAGSIRAKLKEDEENKAEPIIEEDMVGVETYVTLAAGGYIRTKKESVYALDEAEKSLIKKMSEFDYEYQIATAS
;
A
#
# COMPACT_ATOMS: atom_id res chain seq x y z
N MET A 1 -0.25 10.43 24.08
CA MET A 1 0.14 9.60 22.92
C MET A 1 0.08 10.47 21.67
N SER A 2 1.18 10.62 20.91
CA SER A 2 1.17 11.44 19.67
C SER A 2 1.14 10.62 18.39
N THR A 3 1.53 9.35 18.47
CA THR A 3 1.72 8.47 17.32
C THR A 3 1.21 7.09 17.67
N ILE A 4 0.47 6.47 16.76
CA ILE A 4 0.07 5.06 16.85
C ILE A 4 0.92 4.27 15.87
N TYR A 5 1.52 3.18 16.34
CA TYR A 5 2.25 2.22 15.54
C TYR A 5 1.41 0.97 15.36
N VAL A 6 1.29 0.51 14.12
CA VAL A 6 0.60 -0.72 13.73
C VAL A 6 1.59 -1.62 13.04
N ARG A 7 1.67 -2.88 13.47
CA ARG A 7 2.43 -3.92 12.77
C ARG A 7 1.50 -5.05 12.39
N THR A 8 1.48 -5.37 11.10
CA THR A 8 0.62 -6.41 10.53
C THR A 8 1.48 -7.56 10.03
N LEU A 9 1.11 -8.78 10.41
CA LEU A 9 1.64 -10.01 9.83
C LEU A 9 0.67 -10.53 8.79
N LYS A 10 1.13 -10.67 7.54
CA LYS A 10 0.36 -11.27 6.44
C LYS A 10 1.04 -12.53 5.92
N ARG A 11 0.25 -13.51 5.48
CA ARG A 11 0.72 -14.67 4.72
C ARG A 11 0.46 -14.41 3.24
N ALA A 12 1.47 -14.52 2.39
CA ALA A 12 1.27 -14.64 0.95
C ALA A 12 1.54 -16.08 0.51
N GLU A 13 0.67 -16.65 -0.32
CA GLU A 13 0.84 -18.02 -0.80
C GLU A 13 1.52 -18.07 -2.15
N HIS A 14 0.96 -17.34 -3.11
CA HIS A 14 1.43 -17.30 -4.50
C HIS A 14 0.90 -16.03 -5.18
N THR A 15 1.63 -14.93 -5.05
CA THR A 15 1.17 -13.62 -5.56
C THR A 15 2.29 -12.81 -6.19
N VAL A 16 1.93 -11.68 -6.82
CA VAL A 16 2.87 -10.72 -7.38
C VAL A 16 2.62 -9.34 -6.75
N PHE A 17 3.63 -8.79 -6.06
CA PHE A 17 3.51 -7.48 -5.40
C PHE A 17 3.71 -6.28 -6.34
N CYS A 18 4.18 -6.47 -7.58
CA CYS A 18 4.40 -5.38 -8.54
C CYS A 18 4.14 -5.79 -9.99
N VAL A 19 3.84 -4.81 -10.85
CA VAL A 19 3.28 -5.06 -12.18
C VAL A 19 4.25 -4.76 -13.34
N ALA A 20 5.30 -3.95 -13.12
CA ALA A 20 6.19 -3.52 -14.21
C ALA A 20 7.19 -4.60 -14.66
N ASP A 21 7.97 -5.17 -13.73
CA ASP A 21 9.04 -6.14 -14.01
C ASP A 21 8.82 -7.50 -13.30
N GLY A 22 7.56 -7.87 -13.07
CA GLY A 22 7.19 -9.05 -12.28
C GLY A 22 7.40 -8.87 -10.77
N GLN A 23 7.72 -9.97 -10.06
CA GLN A 23 7.84 -9.96 -8.61
C GLN A 23 9.11 -9.20 -8.14
N LYS A 24 8.89 -8.06 -7.45
CA LYS A 24 9.96 -7.30 -6.79
C LYS A 24 10.65 -8.14 -5.71
N SER A 25 11.97 -8.12 -5.69
CA SER A 25 12.78 -8.79 -4.67
C SER A 25 14.03 -7.98 -4.34
N TYR A 26 14.56 -8.12 -3.13
CA TYR A 26 15.92 -7.73 -2.77
C TYR A 26 16.76 -8.96 -2.44
N TYR A 27 18.09 -8.82 -2.43
CA TYR A 27 19.00 -9.90 -2.04
C TYR A 27 19.43 -9.73 -0.59
N ASP A 28 19.26 -10.77 0.20
CA ASP A 28 19.73 -10.87 1.58
C ASP A 28 21.08 -11.60 1.60
N PRO A 29 22.19 -10.92 1.97
CA PRO A 29 23.52 -11.52 1.94
C PRO A 29 23.78 -12.46 3.12
N GLN A 30 23.07 -12.31 4.24
CA GLN A 30 23.29 -13.13 5.43
C GLN A 30 22.78 -14.56 5.22
N PHE A 31 21.61 -14.71 4.59
CA PHE A 31 21.01 -16.00 4.30
C PHE A 31 21.14 -16.41 2.83
N ASN A 32 21.81 -15.60 2.01
CA ASN A 32 22.02 -15.82 0.58
C ASN A 32 20.72 -16.10 -0.18
N ARG A 33 19.70 -15.24 -0.01
CA ARG A 33 18.35 -15.44 -0.56
C ARG A 33 17.80 -14.20 -1.25
N ARG A 34 17.00 -14.40 -2.29
CA ARG A 34 16.16 -13.33 -2.85
C ARG A 34 14.83 -13.30 -2.14
N ILE A 35 14.51 -12.17 -1.52
CA ILE A 35 13.33 -11.99 -0.68
C ILE A 35 12.35 -11.09 -1.40
N PRO A 36 11.09 -11.53 -1.62
CA PRO A 36 10.08 -10.68 -2.22
C PRO A 36 9.67 -9.55 -1.26
N TYR A 37 9.23 -8.42 -1.81
CA TYR A 37 8.66 -7.34 -1.02
C TYR A 37 7.67 -6.51 -1.84
N SER A 38 6.76 -5.83 -1.15
CA SER A 38 5.92 -4.76 -1.70
C SER A 38 6.42 -3.42 -1.19
N SER A 39 6.58 -2.42 -2.06
CA SER A 39 7.06 -1.10 -1.63
C SER A 39 6.02 -0.41 -0.74
N GLY A 40 6.47 0.46 0.16
CA GLY A 40 5.55 1.24 1.00
C GLY A 40 4.55 2.07 0.18
N GLN A 41 4.93 2.50 -1.03
CA GLN A 41 4.02 3.20 -1.96
C GLN A 41 2.90 2.29 -2.50
N GLN A 42 3.21 1.04 -2.84
CA GLN A 42 2.20 0.07 -3.29
C GLN A 42 1.21 -0.22 -2.17
N VAL A 43 1.72 -0.41 -0.94
CA VAL A 43 0.87 -0.66 0.23
C VAL A 43 0.02 0.56 0.56
N LYS A 44 0.62 1.75 0.56
CA LYS A 44 -0.08 3.02 0.77
C LYS A 44 -1.22 3.20 -0.23
N ARG A 45 -0.96 2.98 -1.52
CA ARG A 45 -2.01 3.02 -2.55
C ARG A 45 -3.15 2.06 -2.23
N SER A 46 -2.84 0.82 -1.83
CA SER A 46 -3.85 -0.18 -1.47
C SER A 46 -4.69 0.24 -0.26
N ILE A 47 -4.08 0.90 0.73
CA ILE A 47 -4.78 1.47 1.88
C ILE A 47 -5.70 2.63 1.45
N LEU A 48 -5.21 3.56 0.61
CA LEU A 48 -6.03 4.68 0.14
C LEU A 48 -7.19 4.23 -0.79
N GLU A 49 -6.98 3.18 -1.58
CA GLU A 49 -8.06 2.53 -2.36
C GLU A 49 -9.10 1.88 -1.43
N ALA A 50 -8.67 1.16 -0.39
CA ALA A 50 -9.57 0.57 0.60
C ALA A 50 -10.37 1.65 1.35
N LEU A 51 -9.71 2.74 1.73
CA LEU A 51 -10.33 3.91 2.34
C LEU A 51 -11.40 4.53 1.45
N SER A 52 -11.07 4.77 0.18
CA SER A 52 -12.00 5.39 -0.77
C SER A 52 -13.24 4.50 -0.97
N LYS A 53 -13.04 3.18 -1.01
CA LYS A 53 -14.14 2.21 -1.08
C LYS A 53 -15.01 2.24 0.18
N GLU A 54 -14.41 2.21 1.36
CA GLU A 54 -15.12 2.22 2.64
C GLU A 54 -15.92 3.51 2.83
N LEU A 55 -15.33 4.65 2.47
CA LEU A 55 -15.98 5.95 2.56
C LEU A 55 -16.94 6.24 1.40
N ASN A 56 -17.06 5.32 0.43
CA ASN A 56 -17.79 5.51 -0.83
C ASN A 56 -17.47 6.86 -1.50
N GLN A 57 -16.18 7.22 -1.49
CA GLN A 57 -15.67 8.49 -2.01
C GLN A 57 -14.87 8.24 -3.29
N VAL A 58 -15.08 9.08 -4.30
CA VAL A 58 -14.23 9.10 -5.49
C VAL A 58 -12.88 9.72 -5.10
N PRO A 59 -11.74 9.05 -5.39
CA PRO A 59 -10.41 9.62 -5.12
C PRO A 59 -10.23 10.96 -5.81
N SER A 60 -9.36 11.81 -5.25
CA SER A 60 -9.04 13.11 -5.84
C SER A 60 -8.64 12.99 -7.32
N PRO A 61 -9.12 13.88 -8.19
CA PRO A 61 -8.65 13.93 -9.56
C PRO A 61 -7.14 14.21 -9.60
N THR A 62 -6.48 13.66 -10.62
CA THR A 62 -5.05 13.86 -10.90
C THR A 62 -4.93 14.47 -12.29
N THR A 63 -4.19 15.57 -12.38
CA THR A 63 -3.92 16.25 -13.65
C THR A 63 -2.61 15.73 -14.23
N PHE A 64 -2.67 15.18 -15.44
CA PHE A 64 -1.51 14.75 -16.21
C PHE A 64 -1.20 15.80 -17.27
N LEU A 65 0.00 16.37 -17.22
CA LEU A 65 0.48 17.29 -18.22
C LEU A 65 1.34 16.56 -19.24
N PHE A 66 1.22 16.97 -20.49
CA PHE A 66 2.07 16.51 -21.57
C PHE A 66 2.64 17.72 -22.30
N ASP A 67 3.95 17.74 -22.47
CA ASP A 67 4.65 18.77 -23.23
C ASP A 67 4.74 18.36 -24.70
N VAL A 68 4.56 19.32 -25.61
CA VAL A 68 4.81 19.09 -27.05
C VAL A 68 6.12 19.74 -27.42
N ASP A 69 7.05 18.95 -27.98
CA ASP A 69 8.33 19.49 -28.44
C ASP A 69 8.22 20.22 -29.79
N ASN A 70 9.33 20.85 -30.21
CA ASN A 70 9.41 21.61 -31.45
C ASN A 70 9.22 20.78 -32.74
N LYS A 71 9.11 19.45 -32.63
CA LYS A 71 8.82 18.53 -33.72
C LYS A 71 7.38 18.00 -33.68
N GLY A 72 6.55 18.52 -32.76
CA GLY A 72 5.18 18.05 -32.57
C GLY A 72 5.08 16.72 -31.81
N VAL A 73 6.15 16.27 -31.16
CA VAL A 73 6.15 15.01 -30.40
C VAL A 73 5.73 15.29 -28.95
N MET A 74 4.73 14.56 -28.48
CA MET A 74 4.23 14.62 -27.11
C MET A 74 5.18 13.88 -26.15
N LYS A 75 5.51 14.50 -25.02
CA LYS A 75 6.33 13.94 -23.93
C LYS A 75 5.60 14.09 -22.62
N GLU A 76 5.86 13.17 -21.68
CA GLU A 76 5.32 13.25 -20.33
C GLU A 76 5.81 14.51 -19.62
N GLY A 77 4.88 15.29 -19.08
CA GLY A 77 5.14 16.47 -18.24
C GLY A 77 4.85 16.17 -16.77
N GLU A 78 4.56 17.20 -15.98
CA GLU A 78 4.28 17.04 -14.55
C GLU A 78 2.93 16.33 -14.28
N VAL A 79 2.86 15.68 -13.12
CA VAL A 79 1.61 15.13 -12.57
C VAL A 79 1.25 15.93 -11.34
N TYR A 80 0.06 16.55 -11.33
CA TYR A 80 -0.41 17.37 -10.23
C TYR A 80 -1.59 16.73 -9.51
N ALA A 81 -1.47 16.67 -8.18
CA ALA A 81 -2.60 16.47 -7.30
C ALA A 81 -3.44 17.76 -7.20
N SER A 82 -4.69 17.63 -6.76
CA SER A 82 -5.59 18.75 -6.48
C SER A 82 -5.07 19.66 -5.35
N CYS A 83 -4.30 19.09 -4.41
CA CYS A 83 -3.88 19.75 -3.16
C CYS A 83 -5.06 20.15 -2.26
N ASP A 84 -6.16 19.40 -2.35
CA ASP A 84 -7.39 19.64 -1.60
C ASP A 84 -7.59 18.58 -0.50
N PRO A 85 -7.55 18.95 0.79
CA PRO A 85 -7.70 18.01 1.91
C PRO A 85 -9.15 17.55 2.17
N THR A 86 -10.15 18.04 1.41
CA THR A 86 -11.52 17.48 1.48
C THR A 86 -11.59 16.08 0.85
N TYR A 87 -10.61 15.74 0.00
CA TYR A 87 -10.40 14.39 -0.49
C TYR A 87 -9.59 13.59 0.53
N SER A 88 -10.19 12.52 1.07
CA SER A 88 -9.57 11.71 2.13
C SER A 88 -8.25 11.05 1.68
N ASP A 89 -8.14 10.68 0.40
CA ASP A 89 -6.90 10.14 -0.17
C ASP A 89 -5.77 11.19 -0.22
N GLN A 90 -6.10 12.47 -0.40
CA GLN A 90 -5.13 13.58 -0.34
C GLN A 90 -4.79 13.94 1.11
N LEU A 91 -5.79 14.02 1.99
CA LEU A 91 -5.59 14.36 3.40
C LEU A 91 -4.59 13.40 4.09
N PHE A 92 -4.75 12.10 3.85
CA PHE A 92 -3.90 11.05 4.40
C PHE A 92 -2.73 10.65 3.50
N GLY A 93 -2.86 10.83 2.19
CA GLY A 93 -1.79 10.55 1.22
C GLY A 93 -0.74 11.65 1.17
N GLY A 94 -1.12 12.89 1.45
CA GLY A 94 -0.28 14.06 1.19
C GLY A 94 -0.03 14.26 -0.31
N TRP A 95 0.65 15.37 -0.62
CA TRP A 95 0.91 15.77 -2.00
C TRP A 95 2.18 16.60 -2.10
N MET A 96 2.67 16.71 -3.33
CA MET A 96 3.70 17.67 -3.69
C MET A 96 3.38 18.20 -5.09
N LYS A 97 3.15 19.51 -5.20
CA LYS A 97 2.92 20.21 -6.45
C LYS A 97 3.98 21.28 -6.61
N ALA A 98 4.95 21.01 -7.48
CA ALA A 98 6.02 21.94 -7.82
C ALA A 98 5.81 22.41 -9.27
N ALA A 99 5.57 23.70 -9.46
CA ALA A 99 5.37 24.26 -10.79
C ALA A 99 6.68 24.39 -11.57
N LYS A 100 6.63 24.09 -12.88
CA LYS A 100 7.75 24.27 -13.79
C LYS A 100 8.17 25.74 -13.86
N GLY A 101 9.47 26.02 -13.73
CA GLY A 101 10.02 27.37 -13.89
C GLY A 101 9.96 28.28 -12.65
N GLY A 102 9.54 27.76 -11.48
CA GLY A 102 9.73 28.43 -10.18
C GLY A 102 8.94 29.72 -9.97
N LYS A 103 7.96 30.02 -10.83
CA LYS A 103 7.08 31.20 -10.68
C LYS A 103 6.07 31.04 -9.56
N ASP A 104 5.54 29.83 -9.41
CA ASP A 104 4.64 29.48 -8.32
C ASP A 104 5.36 28.74 -7.21
N ARG A 105 4.88 28.92 -5.98
CA ARG A 105 5.44 28.24 -4.82
C ARG A 105 5.05 26.77 -4.83
N THR A 106 5.98 25.93 -4.39
CA THR A 106 5.71 24.52 -4.23
C THR A 106 4.73 24.32 -3.08
N LEU A 107 3.61 23.63 -3.35
CA LEU A 107 2.69 23.17 -2.31
C LEU A 107 3.11 21.78 -1.88
N LYS A 108 3.29 21.57 -0.58
CA LYS A 108 3.79 20.27 -0.10
C LYS A 108 3.21 19.91 1.25
N ARG A 109 2.38 18.87 1.26
CA ARG A 109 1.90 18.22 2.47
C ARG A 109 2.53 16.84 2.62
N ARG A 110 3.12 16.57 3.78
CA ARG A 110 3.57 15.21 4.11
C ARG A 110 2.40 14.39 4.63
N SER A 111 2.29 13.17 4.12
CA SER A 111 1.42 12.11 4.64
C SER A 111 1.52 12.01 6.17
N PRO A 112 0.40 12.07 6.93
CA PRO A 112 0.40 11.73 8.34
C PRO A 112 0.60 10.22 8.58
N LEU A 113 0.53 9.41 7.52
CA LEU A 113 0.84 7.99 7.53
C LEU A 113 2.26 7.74 7.03
N SER A 114 3.12 7.18 7.86
CA SER A 114 4.42 6.63 7.43
C SER A 114 4.29 5.12 7.30
N ILE A 115 4.46 4.59 6.09
CA ILE A 115 4.18 3.19 5.77
C ILE A 115 5.46 2.52 5.29
N SER A 116 5.87 1.46 5.99
CA SER A 116 7.02 0.66 5.59
C SER A 116 6.73 -0.13 4.32
N ALA A 117 7.79 -0.64 3.67
CA ALA A 117 7.62 -1.76 2.76
C ALA A 117 7.01 -2.95 3.50
N MET A 118 6.15 -3.72 2.82
CA MET A 118 5.76 -5.04 3.29
C MET A 118 6.87 -6.02 2.85
N ARG A 119 7.61 -6.53 3.82
CA ARG A 119 8.82 -7.34 3.61
C ARG A 119 8.68 -8.69 4.31
N GLY A 120 9.50 -9.67 3.93
CA GLY A 120 9.55 -10.94 4.66
C GLY A 120 9.76 -10.72 6.17
N LEU A 121 9.02 -11.47 6.99
CA LEU A 121 9.21 -11.50 8.45
C LEU A 121 10.66 -11.90 8.78
N HIS A 122 11.17 -12.88 8.04
CA HIS A 122 12.54 -13.36 8.09
C HIS A 122 12.94 -13.92 6.71
N PRO A 123 14.21 -13.82 6.26
CA PRO A 123 14.67 -14.36 4.97
C PRO A 123 14.44 -15.87 4.78
N LEU A 124 14.30 -16.61 5.89
CA LEU A 124 14.02 -18.05 5.90
C LEU A 124 12.51 -18.40 5.92
N LEU A 125 11.64 -17.40 6.09
CA LEU A 125 10.18 -17.55 6.18
C LEU A 125 9.45 -16.94 5.00
N SER A 126 10.18 -16.50 3.98
CA SER A 126 9.64 -15.93 2.76
C SER A 126 10.56 -16.25 1.58
N GLY A 127 10.01 -16.36 0.38
CA GLY A 127 10.76 -16.77 -0.79
C GLY A 127 10.10 -16.36 -2.09
N VAL A 128 10.88 -16.52 -3.16
CA VAL A 128 10.39 -16.36 -4.53
C VAL A 128 10.43 -17.72 -5.21
N ASP A 129 9.25 -18.20 -5.60
CA ASP A 129 9.14 -19.42 -6.39
C ASP A 129 9.07 -19.08 -7.87
N SER A 130 9.69 -19.91 -8.71
CA SER A 130 9.63 -19.81 -10.16
C SER A 130 8.61 -20.80 -10.70
N GLU A 131 7.72 -20.34 -11.57
CA GLU A 131 6.78 -21.16 -12.30
C GLU A 131 6.79 -20.78 -13.78
N ASN A 132 6.35 -21.71 -14.62
CA ASN A 132 6.05 -21.40 -16.01
C ASN A 132 4.54 -21.32 -16.18
N ILE A 133 4.06 -20.33 -16.92
CA ILE A 133 2.63 -20.12 -17.13
C ILE A 133 2.27 -20.17 -18.60
N SER A 134 1.01 -20.51 -18.88
CA SER A 134 0.43 -20.46 -20.22
C SER A 134 -0.54 -19.29 -20.31
N PHE A 135 -0.34 -18.41 -21.29
CA PHE A 135 -1.38 -17.51 -21.75
C PHE A 135 -2.19 -18.23 -22.83
N ASP A 136 -3.31 -18.82 -22.41
CA ASP A 136 -4.19 -19.60 -23.28
C ASP A 136 -5.50 -18.86 -23.56
N ARG A 137 -5.80 -18.70 -24.85
CA ARG A 137 -7.05 -18.14 -25.37
C ARG A 137 -7.61 -19.01 -26.48
N SER A 138 -7.22 -20.28 -26.53
CA SER A 138 -7.64 -21.21 -27.59
C SER A 138 -9.15 -21.46 -27.62
N ASP A 139 -9.85 -21.17 -26.51
CA ASP A 139 -11.30 -21.20 -26.36
C ASP A 139 -12.03 -20.03 -27.05
N ARG A 140 -11.31 -18.99 -27.48
CA ARG A 140 -11.90 -17.79 -28.09
C ARG A 140 -11.86 -17.88 -29.63
N PRO A 141 -13.03 -17.97 -30.30
CA PRO A 141 -13.09 -18.15 -31.75
C PRO A 141 -12.73 -16.89 -32.54
N ASN A 142 -12.67 -15.72 -31.88
CA ASN A 142 -12.45 -14.42 -32.49
C ASN A 142 -11.01 -13.89 -32.32
N ASN A 143 -10.06 -14.75 -31.99
CA ASN A 143 -8.66 -14.34 -31.92
C ASN A 143 -8.12 -14.05 -33.32
N GLU A 144 -7.41 -12.94 -33.47
CA GLU A 144 -6.66 -12.62 -34.68
C GLU A 144 -5.22 -13.09 -34.52
N VAL A 145 -4.75 -13.92 -35.46
CA VAL A 145 -3.38 -14.45 -35.49
C VAL A 145 -2.65 -13.83 -36.68
N ILE A 146 -1.75 -12.90 -36.40
CA ILE A 146 -0.88 -12.27 -37.41
C ILE A 146 0.51 -12.87 -37.28
N VAL A 147 0.97 -13.57 -38.32
CA VAL A 147 2.35 -14.06 -38.44
C VAL A 147 3.08 -13.18 -39.44
N ARG A 148 4.27 -12.68 -39.08
CA ARG A 148 5.09 -11.82 -39.94
C ARG A 148 6.41 -12.47 -40.28
N ASN A 149 6.91 -12.20 -41.49
CA ASN A 149 8.26 -12.57 -41.89
C ASN A 149 9.32 -11.61 -41.30
N ASP A 150 10.58 -11.83 -41.65
CA ASP A 150 11.74 -11.04 -41.22
C ASP A 150 11.72 -9.58 -41.71
N LYS A 151 10.95 -9.28 -42.76
CA LYS A 151 10.71 -7.93 -43.29
C LYS A 151 9.51 -7.23 -42.66
N GLY A 152 8.78 -7.92 -41.77
CA GLY A 152 7.59 -7.39 -41.10
C GLY A 152 6.29 -7.50 -41.92
N GLU A 153 6.31 -8.20 -43.05
CA GLU A 153 5.14 -8.44 -43.90
C GLU A 153 4.28 -9.57 -43.33
N THR A 154 2.95 -9.43 -43.37
CA THR A 154 2.01 -10.45 -42.88
C THR A 154 1.93 -11.62 -43.84
N LEU A 155 2.02 -12.85 -43.33
CA LEU A 155 1.86 -14.10 -44.08
C LEU A 155 0.38 -14.43 -44.33
N SER A 156 0.11 -15.15 -45.42
CA SER A 156 -1.22 -15.71 -45.70
C SER A 156 -1.50 -16.96 -44.84
N VAL A 157 -2.77 -17.40 -44.82
CA VAL A 157 -3.20 -18.59 -44.08
C VAL A 157 -2.55 -19.85 -44.64
N GLU A 158 -2.38 -19.93 -45.97
CA GLU A 158 -1.74 -21.05 -46.67
C GLU A 158 -0.27 -21.16 -46.27
N GLU A 159 0.47 -20.04 -46.27
CA GLU A 159 1.87 -19.98 -45.85
C GLU A 159 2.04 -20.39 -44.38
N ILE A 160 1.15 -19.92 -43.50
CA ILE A 160 1.14 -20.31 -42.08
C ILE A 160 0.84 -21.80 -41.93
N THR A 161 -0.10 -22.34 -42.69
CA THR A 161 -0.48 -23.77 -42.62
C THR A 161 0.68 -24.66 -43.06
N GLU A 162 1.36 -24.30 -44.14
CA GLU A 162 2.56 -25.01 -44.61
C GLU A 162 3.68 -24.96 -43.56
N LEU A 163 3.89 -23.80 -42.92
CA LEU A 163 4.86 -23.65 -41.84
C LEU A 163 4.54 -24.49 -40.60
N LEU A 164 3.27 -24.84 -40.38
CA LEU A 164 2.82 -25.66 -39.24
C LEU A 164 2.79 -27.16 -39.54
N LEU A 165 2.94 -27.59 -40.80
CA LEU A 165 2.95 -29.02 -41.15
C LEU A 165 4.02 -29.79 -40.37
N GLY A 166 3.60 -30.88 -39.72
CA GLY A 166 4.47 -31.72 -38.90
C GLY A 166 4.93 -31.10 -37.57
N LYS A 167 4.42 -29.92 -37.19
CA LYS A 167 4.76 -29.24 -35.93
C LYS A 167 3.54 -29.20 -35.01
N ASP A 168 3.70 -29.69 -33.77
CA ASP A 168 2.69 -29.54 -32.72
C ASP A 168 2.80 -28.15 -32.06
N ARG A 169 2.28 -27.12 -32.75
CA ARG A 169 2.35 -25.72 -32.31
C ARG A 169 0.99 -25.04 -32.33
N SER A 170 0.52 -24.61 -31.16
CA SER A 170 -0.64 -23.71 -31.05
C SER A 170 -0.21 -22.26 -31.23
N LEU A 171 -0.97 -21.50 -32.04
CA LEU A 171 -0.79 -20.05 -32.22
C LEU A 171 -1.67 -19.21 -31.28
N ASN A 172 -2.65 -19.83 -30.62
CA ASN A 172 -3.55 -19.19 -29.65
C ASN A 172 -3.09 -19.35 -28.19
N ARG A 173 -1.96 -20.04 -27.98
CA ARG A 173 -1.33 -20.24 -26.68
C ARG A 173 0.11 -19.72 -26.69
N LYS A 174 0.46 -18.89 -25.71
CA LYS A 174 1.85 -18.48 -25.47
C LYS A 174 2.36 -19.10 -24.18
N TRP A 175 3.48 -19.80 -24.27
CA TRP A 175 4.26 -20.22 -23.11
C TRP A 175 5.05 -19.02 -22.56
N ILE A 176 5.01 -18.81 -21.26
CA ILE A 176 5.72 -17.72 -20.58
C ILE A 176 6.55 -18.34 -19.45
N PRO A 177 7.85 -18.60 -19.70
CA PRO A 177 8.71 -19.22 -18.70
C PRO A 177 9.09 -18.25 -17.57
N ASP A 178 9.68 -18.80 -16.51
CA ASP A 178 10.41 -18.08 -15.45
C ASP A 178 9.61 -16.97 -14.73
N ASN A 179 8.31 -17.19 -14.57
CA ASN A 179 7.46 -16.30 -13.79
C ASN A 179 7.74 -16.46 -12.30
N ARG A 180 7.89 -15.34 -11.60
CA ARG A 180 8.22 -15.32 -10.17
C ARG A 180 7.02 -15.00 -9.31
N ARG A 181 6.92 -15.66 -8.16
CA ARG A 181 5.80 -15.53 -7.22
C ARG A 181 6.31 -15.40 -5.80
N ALA A 182 5.71 -14.48 -5.05
CA ALA A 182 5.99 -14.29 -3.63
C ALA A 182 5.21 -15.31 -2.80
N THR A 183 5.92 -15.93 -1.85
CA THR A 183 5.36 -16.82 -0.84
C THR A 183 5.96 -16.56 0.54
N GLY A 184 5.22 -16.90 1.59
CA GLY A 184 5.67 -16.90 2.99
C GLY A 184 5.02 -15.83 3.87
N LEU A 185 5.72 -15.48 4.95
CA LEU A 185 5.26 -14.58 5.99
C LEU A 185 5.86 -13.18 5.82
N PHE A 186 5.01 -12.15 5.87
CA PHE A 186 5.36 -10.77 5.59
C PHE A 186 4.92 -9.85 6.72
N VAL A 187 5.76 -8.89 7.06
CA VAL A 187 5.44 -7.82 8.00
C VAL A 187 5.39 -6.48 7.31
N GLN A 188 4.49 -5.63 7.80
CA GLN A 188 4.35 -4.24 7.42
C GLN A 188 4.12 -3.42 8.69
N ASP A 189 4.77 -2.26 8.76
CA ASP A 189 4.66 -1.31 9.87
C ASP A 189 4.06 0.01 9.35
N ILE A 190 3.17 0.61 10.15
CA ILE A 190 2.55 1.92 9.89
C ILE A 190 2.73 2.78 11.14
N ALA A 191 3.18 4.02 10.97
CA ALA A 191 3.12 5.05 12.00
C ALA A 191 2.07 6.10 11.60
N ILE A 192 1.12 6.37 12.49
CA ILE A 192 0.02 7.32 12.32
C ILE A 192 0.33 8.53 13.21
N ASP A 193 0.70 9.67 12.63
CA ASP A 193 0.93 10.91 13.38
C ASP A 193 -0.40 11.63 13.66
N LEU A 194 -0.91 11.47 14.88
CA LEU A 194 -2.20 12.02 15.29
C LEU A 194 -2.20 13.56 15.24
N ARG A 195 -1.05 14.19 15.48
CA ARG A 195 -0.94 15.66 15.53
C ARG A 195 -1.24 16.34 14.20
N ARG A 196 -1.11 15.62 13.08
CA ARG A 196 -1.32 16.14 11.71
C ARG A 196 -2.46 15.46 10.96
N LEU A 197 -3.12 14.47 11.59
CA LEU A 197 -3.96 13.51 10.89
C LEU A 197 -5.14 14.17 10.16
N PHE A 198 -5.73 15.21 10.77
CA PHE A 198 -6.93 15.88 10.27
C PHE A 198 -6.74 17.38 10.02
N CYS A 199 -5.50 17.86 9.92
CA CYS A 199 -5.23 19.29 9.76
C CYS A 199 -4.23 19.58 8.64
N VAL A 200 -4.33 20.80 8.09
CA VAL A 200 -3.43 21.35 7.07
C VAL A 200 -2.80 22.65 7.55
N SER A 201 -1.50 22.81 7.32
CA SER A 201 -0.73 23.95 7.81
C SER A 201 -1.17 25.26 7.15
N LEU A 202 -1.27 26.33 7.96
CA LEU A 202 -1.47 27.71 7.50
C LEU A 202 -0.14 28.46 7.30
N SER A 203 0.99 27.75 7.31
CA SER A 203 2.31 28.34 7.10
C SER A 203 2.40 29.02 5.74
N LYS A 204 2.57 30.34 5.75
CA LYS A 204 2.89 31.10 4.54
C LYS A 204 4.32 30.86 4.08
N LEU A 205 5.22 30.29 4.88
CA LEU A 205 6.61 30.03 4.47
C LEU A 205 6.76 28.66 3.77
N GLU A 206 5.93 27.70 4.13
CA GLU A 206 5.91 26.35 3.56
C GLU A 206 4.44 25.95 3.36
N PRO A 207 3.77 26.50 2.32
CA PRO A 207 2.34 26.31 2.14
C PRO A 207 1.98 24.86 1.79
N GLU A 208 0.97 24.33 2.47
CA GLU A 208 0.36 23.05 2.10
C GLU A 208 -0.75 23.21 1.05
N ILE A 209 -1.46 24.35 1.08
CA ILE A 209 -2.64 24.63 0.25
C ILE A 209 -2.58 26.04 -0.34
N THR A 210 -3.44 26.34 -1.32
CA THR A 210 -3.62 27.69 -1.87
C THR A 210 -4.54 28.54 -0.99
N GLU A 211 -4.51 29.86 -1.14
CA GLU A 211 -5.45 30.78 -0.47
C GLU A 211 -6.91 30.49 -0.86
N GLU A 212 -7.16 30.08 -2.10
CA GLU A 212 -8.47 29.64 -2.58
C GLU A 212 -8.96 28.39 -1.84
N THR A 213 -8.08 27.40 -1.69
CA THR A 213 -8.39 26.18 -0.94
C THR A 213 -8.62 26.51 0.53
N GLU A 214 -7.81 27.39 1.13
CA GLU A 214 -8.02 27.85 2.52
C GLU A 214 -9.41 28.47 2.71
N ALA A 215 -9.81 29.39 1.82
CA ALA A 215 -11.13 30.02 1.87
C ALA A 215 -12.26 29.00 1.73
N HIS A 216 -12.11 28.03 0.83
CA HIS A 216 -13.08 26.94 0.65
C HIS A 216 -13.22 26.08 1.92
N LEU A 217 -12.10 25.70 2.55
CA LEU A 217 -12.12 24.89 3.77
C LEU A 217 -12.82 25.61 4.93
N ARG A 218 -12.58 26.91 5.09
CA ARG A 218 -13.28 27.73 6.10
C ARG A 218 -14.78 27.78 5.86
N GLN A 219 -15.21 27.89 4.59
CA GLN A 219 -16.63 27.81 4.23
C GLN A 219 -17.22 26.40 4.50
N ALA A 220 -16.41 25.36 4.33
CA ALA A 220 -16.74 23.98 4.67
C ALA A 220 -16.68 23.67 6.18
N GLY A 221 -16.50 24.69 7.04
CA GLY A 221 -16.55 24.57 8.50
C GLY A 221 -15.24 24.13 9.15
N TRP A 222 -14.11 24.13 8.42
CA TRP A 222 -12.81 23.88 9.04
C TRP A 222 -12.44 25.04 9.97
N THR A 223 -11.97 24.71 11.17
CA THR A 223 -11.66 25.70 12.21
C THR A 223 -10.16 25.87 12.36
N GLU A 224 -9.72 27.07 12.76
CA GLU A 224 -8.33 27.26 13.15
C GLU A 224 -8.01 26.48 14.42
N ALA A 225 -6.84 25.85 14.42
CA ALA A 225 -6.28 25.18 15.58
C ALA A 225 -4.76 25.37 15.59
N GLU A 226 -4.14 25.14 16.75
CA GLU A 226 -2.70 25.21 16.91
C GLU A 226 -2.13 23.84 17.27
N THR A 227 -1.19 23.39 16.46
CA THR A 227 -0.43 22.15 16.70
C THR A 227 0.98 22.50 17.14
N VAL A 228 1.74 21.50 17.59
CA VAL A 228 3.19 21.67 17.85
C VAL A 228 4.01 22.09 16.60
N PHE A 229 3.39 22.12 15.42
CA PHE A 229 4.00 22.56 14.16
C PHE A 229 3.52 23.96 13.72
N GLY A 230 2.68 24.62 14.51
CA GLY A 230 2.10 25.92 14.24
C GLY A 230 0.61 25.87 13.90
N ALA A 231 0.11 27.03 13.46
CA ALA A 231 -1.29 27.24 13.08
C ALA A 231 -1.70 26.38 11.88
N CYS A 232 -2.92 25.85 11.94
CA CYS A 232 -3.49 24.98 10.93
C CYS A 232 -5.01 25.16 10.83
N LEU A 233 -5.58 24.65 9.74
CA LEU A 233 -7.01 24.38 9.66
C LEU A 233 -7.28 22.92 10.00
N LEU A 234 -8.23 22.70 10.88
CA LEU A 234 -8.65 21.39 11.40
C LEU A 234 -10.01 21.01 10.82
N ALA A 235 -10.14 19.77 10.36
CA ALA A 235 -11.39 19.24 9.83
C ALA A 235 -12.51 19.25 10.89
N PRO A 236 -13.77 19.49 10.50
CA PRO A 236 -14.93 19.44 11.40
C PRO A 236 -15.02 18.11 12.15
N ARG A 237 -15.54 18.15 13.39
CA ARG A 237 -15.63 16.96 14.25
C ARG A 237 -16.35 15.78 13.59
N GLU A 238 -17.52 16.02 12.99
CA GLU A 238 -18.30 14.97 12.30
C GLU A 238 -17.50 14.30 11.17
N GLU A 239 -16.74 15.10 10.43
CA GLU A 239 -15.89 14.61 9.34
C GLU A 239 -14.72 13.78 9.90
N ARG A 240 -14.10 14.21 11.01
CA ARG A 240 -13.07 13.40 11.69
C ARG A 240 -13.63 12.06 12.17
N GLU A 241 -14.81 12.04 12.79
CA GLU A 241 -15.45 10.80 13.26
C GLU A 241 -15.74 9.82 12.10
N ARG A 242 -16.16 10.35 10.95
CA ARG A 242 -16.33 9.58 9.70
C ARG A 242 -15.00 9.02 9.18
N LEU A 243 -13.99 9.89 9.09
CA LEU A 243 -12.66 9.55 8.57
C LEU A 243 -11.90 8.57 9.48
N ILE A 244 -12.04 8.66 10.80
CA ILE A 244 -11.44 7.74 11.78
C ILE A 244 -11.90 6.30 11.50
N LYS A 245 -13.21 6.10 11.31
CA LYS A 245 -13.78 4.77 11.00
C LYS A 245 -13.25 4.23 9.68
N GLY A 246 -13.31 5.05 8.62
CA GLY A 246 -12.81 4.66 7.30
C GLY A 246 -11.32 4.33 7.31
N LEU A 247 -10.51 5.13 8.01
CA LEU A 247 -9.06 4.92 8.10
C LEU A 247 -8.71 3.66 8.89
N ALA A 248 -9.39 3.42 10.02
CA ALA A 248 -9.19 2.19 10.79
C ALA A 248 -9.50 0.96 9.94
N ASN A 249 -10.67 0.94 9.29
CA ASN A 249 -11.05 -0.15 8.39
C ASN A 249 -10.03 -0.35 7.27
N ALA A 250 -9.61 0.73 6.60
CA ALA A 250 -8.63 0.66 5.53
C ALA A 250 -7.26 0.12 5.98
N ILE A 251 -6.79 0.50 7.18
CA ILE A 251 -5.53 0.02 7.74
C ILE A 251 -5.59 -1.49 8.07
N ILE A 252 -6.73 -1.98 8.55
CA ILE A 252 -6.92 -3.40 8.89
C ILE A 252 -7.16 -4.27 7.64
N ASN A 253 -7.99 -3.79 6.71
CA ASN A 253 -8.62 -4.61 5.67
C ASN A 253 -8.06 -4.38 4.26
N TRP A 254 -7.02 -3.55 4.09
CA TRP A 254 -6.41 -3.40 2.77
C TRP A 254 -5.87 -4.73 2.22
N SER A 255 -5.96 -4.86 0.89
CA SER A 255 -5.43 -5.98 0.12
C SER A 255 -4.89 -5.46 -1.22
N ILE A 256 -3.97 -6.21 -1.82
CA ILE A 256 -3.48 -5.94 -3.17
C ILE A 256 -4.41 -6.68 -4.12
N THR A 257 -5.25 -5.94 -4.82
CA THR A 257 -6.28 -6.47 -5.73
C THR A 257 -5.86 -6.41 -7.22
N SER A 258 -4.61 -6.02 -7.51
CA SER A 258 -4.23 -5.51 -8.84
C SER A 258 -4.41 -6.50 -10.02
N ASN A 259 -4.74 -5.92 -11.18
CA ASN A 259 -5.12 -6.50 -12.48
C ASN A 259 -4.15 -7.49 -13.17
N GLN A 260 -3.06 -7.91 -12.54
CA GLN A 260 -2.10 -8.89 -13.08
C GLN A 260 -1.87 -10.08 -12.15
N ALA A 261 -2.59 -10.15 -11.04
CA ALA A 261 -2.72 -11.37 -10.25
C ALA A 261 -3.50 -12.41 -11.07
N ARG A 262 -2.83 -13.03 -12.05
CA ARG A 262 -3.29 -14.28 -12.69
C ARG A 262 -3.46 -15.38 -11.64
N THR A 263 -2.92 -15.16 -10.45
CA THR A 263 -3.09 -15.97 -9.26
C THR A 263 -3.60 -15.09 -8.13
N PHE A 264 -4.79 -15.41 -7.64
CA PHE A 264 -5.39 -14.76 -6.48
C PHE A 264 -4.74 -15.29 -5.21
N SER A 265 -4.41 -14.40 -4.28
CA SER A 265 -4.04 -14.75 -2.91
C SER A 265 -4.85 -13.89 -1.96
N LEU A 266 -5.46 -14.51 -0.95
CA LEU A 266 -6.20 -13.82 0.10
C LEU A 266 -5.30 -12.85 0.89
N MET A 267 -3.99 -13.11 0.90
CA MET A 267 -3.02 -12.38 1.70
C MET A 267 -3.48 -12.18 3.15
N GLU A 268 -3.86 -13.30 3.76
CA GLU A 268 -4.51 -13.35 5.06
C GLU A 268 -3.70 -12.59 6.09
N THR A 269 -4.38 -11.71 6.83
CA THR A 269 -3.80 -11.07 8.00
C THR A 269 -3.80 -12.10 9.13
N LEU A 270 -2.62 -12.56 9.53
CA LEU A 270 -2.48 -13.54 10.61
C LEU A 270 -2.57 -12.87 11.98
N ALA A 271 -1.92 -11.71 12.14
CA ALA A 271 -1.94 -10.96 13.39
C ALA A 271 -1.74 -9.45 13.15
N ILE A 272 -2.28 -8.65 14.07
CA ILE A 272 -2.06 -7.20 14.14
C ILE A 272 -1.59 -6.87 15.54
N SER A 273 -0.57 -6.02 15.65
CA SER A 273 -0.15 -5.41 16.91
C SER A 273 -0.30 -3.90 16.81
N ILE A 274 -0.76 -3.28 17.90
CA ILE A 274 -0.96 -1.83 18.01
C ILE A 274 -0.28 -1.32 19.29
N SER A 275 0.51 -0.26 19.19
CA SER A 275 1.22 0.35 20.32
C SER A 275 1.49 1.83 20.08
N ASP A 276 1.78 2.59 21.13
CA ASP A 276 2.35 3.94 21.05
C ASP A 276 3.89 3.94 21.13
N ASN A 277 4.51 2.75 21.22
CA ASN A 277 5.94 2.57 21.34
C ASN A 277 6.53 1.81 20.15
N ALA A 278 7.29 2.52 19.32
CA ALA A 278 7.94 1.97 18.12
C ALA A 278 8.88 0.79 18.40
N ASN A 279 9.54 0.76 19.56
CA ASN A 279 10.49 -0.32 19.88
C ASN A 279 9.75 -1.60 20.30
N LYS A 280 8.63 -1.46 21.02
CA LYS A 280 7.81 -2.61 21.41
C LYS A 280 7.12 -3.25 20.22
N ILE A 281 6.65 -2.45 19.25
CA ILE A 281 5.99 -3.00 18.07
C ILE A 281 6.90 -3.93 17.27
N ALA A 282 8.19 -3.60 17.14
CA ALA A 282 9.14 -4.45 16.41
C ALA A 282 9.35 -5.82 17.09
N GLY A 283 9.25 -5.89 18.42
CA GLY A 283 9.35 -7.13 19.20
C GLY A 283 8.07 -7.96 19.25
N SER A 284 6.90 -7.36 18.97
CA SER A 284 5.59 -8.01 19.09
C SER A 284 5.34 -9.11 18.06
N ILE A 285 5.86 -8.94 16.84
CA ILE A 285 5.79 -9.92 15.76
C ILE A 285 7.19 -10.06 15.16
N ARG A 286 7.84 -11.18 15.47
CA ARG A 286 9.26 -11.40 15.20
C ARG A 286 9.51 -12.82 14.69
N ALA A 287 10.76 -13.09 14.32
CA ALA A 287 11.24 -14.44 14.11
C ALA A 287 12.45 -14.70 14.99
N LYS A 288 12.67 -15.96 15.36
CA LYS A 288 13.86 -16.44 16.07
C LYS A 288 14.50 -17.57 15.26
N LEU A 289 15.83 -17.60 15.16
CA LEU A 289 16.52 -18.77 14.62
C LEU A 289 16.30 -19.97 15.54
N LYS A 290 16.13 -21.15 14.95
CA LYS A 290 16.09 -22.39 15.72
C LYS A 290 17.50 -22.73 16.21
N GLU A 291 17.61 -23.07 17.48
CA GLU A 291 18.91 -23.44 18.09
C GLU A 291 19.40 -24.79 17.56
N ASP A 292 18.48 -25.73 17.33
CA ASP A 292 18.81 -27.12 16.94
C ASP A 292 18.77 -27.39 15.42
N GLU A 293 18.37 -26.41 14.59
CA GLU A 293 18.24 -26.58 13.14
C GLU A 293 18.90 -25.41 12.40
N GLU A 294 19.96 -25.72 11.63
CA GLU A 294 20.61 -24.72 10.79
C GLU A 294 19.66 -24.21 9.69
N ASN A 295 19.76 -22.92 9.34
CA ASN A 295 18.95 -22.29 8.29
C ASN A 295 17.44 -22.43 8.48
N LYS A 296 16.98 -22.48 9.74
CA LYS A 296 15.56 -22.44 10.08
C LYS A 296 15.23 -21.32 11.05
N ALA A 297 14.09 -20.68 10.85
CA ALA A 297 13.55 -19.67 11.73
C ALA A 297 12.12 -20.05 12.14
N GLU A 298 11.72 -19.62 13.32
CA GLU A 298 10.35 -19.75 13.83
C GLU A 298 9.71 -18.36 13.93
N PRO A 299 8.53 -18.15 13.33
CA PRO A 299 7.74 -16.96 13.58
C PRO A 299 7.20 -16.98 15.01
N ILE A 300 7.13 -15.80 15.64
CA ILE A 300 6.65 -15.61 17.01
C ILE A 300 5.74 -14.40 17.04
N ILE A 301 4.56 -14.58 17.64
CA ILE A 301 3.64 -13.50 18.02
C ILE A 301 3.64 -13.41 19.55
N GLU A 302 4.06 -12.28 20.09
CA GLU A 302 4.08 -12.02 21.53
C GLU A 302 2.71 -11.50 21.99
N GLU A 303 1.80 -12.40 22.34
CA GLU A 303 0.38 -12.09 22.61
C GLU A 303 0.14 -11.29 23.91
N ASP A 304 1.07 -11.36 24.87
CA ASP A 304 0.93 -10.77 26.21
C ASP A 304 1.98 -9.67 26.49
N MET A 305 2.48 -8.98 25.45
CA MET A 305 3.49 -7.95 25.60
C MET A 305 2.92 -6.66 26.21
N VAL A 306 3.42 -6.27 27.39
CA VAL A 306 2.98 -5.05 28.09
C VAL A 306 3.14 -3.80 27.21
N GLY A 307 2.03 -3.09 26.99
CA GLY A 307 1.99 -1.87 26.18
C GLY A 307 1.87 -2.12 24.67
N VAL A 308 1.56 -3.36 24.27
CA VAL A 308 1.16 -3.71 22.91
C VAL A 308 -0.17 -4.45 22.98
N GLU A 309 -1.13 -4.03 22.17
CA GLU A 309 -2.36 -4.77 21.96
C GLU A 309 -2.18 -5.66 20.74
N THR A 310 -2.26 -6.97 20.93
CA THR A 310 -2.03 -7.96 19.87
C THR A 310 -3.30 -8.76 19.61
N TYR A 311 -3.69 -8.80 18.34
CA TYR A 311 -4.90 -9.43 17.84
C TYR A 311 -4.51 -10.55 16.88
N VAL A 312 -4.86 -11.78 17.21
CA VAL A 312 -4.44 -12.98 16.46
C VAL A 312 -5.65 -13.64 15.81
N THR A 313 -5.63 -13.79 14.49
CA THR A 313 -6.72 -14.44 13.74
C THR A 313 -6.63 -15.96 13.84
N LEU A 314 -7.75 -16.66 13.56
CA LEU A 314 -7.76 -18.13 13.50
C LEU A 314 -6.74 -18.69 12.50
N ALA A 315 -6.51 -18.01 11.37
CA ALA A 315 -5.57 -18.47 10.34
C ALA A 315 -4.12 -18.56 10.87
N ALA A 316 -3.77 -17.79 11.89
CA ALA A 316 -2.42 -17.80 12.48
C ALA A 316 -2.03 -19.18 13.02
N GLY A 317 -2.97 -19.92 13.62
CA GLY A 317 -2.72 -21.24 14.22
C GLY A 317 -2.27 -22.30 13.20
N GLY A 318 -2.52 -22.08 11.91
CA GLY A 318 -2.00 -22.94 10.84
C GLY A 318 -0.50 -22.79 10.57
N TYR A 319 0.13 -21.70 11.05
CA TYR A 319 1.49 -21.31 10.70
C TYR A 319 2.37 -20.96 11.89
N ILE A 320 1.77 -20.59 13.01
CA ILE A 320 2.44 -20.05 14.20
C ILE A 320 1.81 -20.70 15.42
N ARG A 321 2.63 -21.01 16.43
CA ARG A 321 2.13 -21.47 17.72
C ARG A 321 1.53 -20.28 18.46
N THR A 322 0.21 -20.26 18.55
CA THR A 322 -0.58 -19.18 19.16
C THR A 322 -1.43 -19.72 20.32
N LYS A 323 -1.94 -18.83 21.16
CA LYS A 323 -2.70 -19.16 22.38
C LYS A 323 -4.10 -18.55 22.42
N LYS A 324 -4.31 -17.39 21.79
CA LYS A 324 -5.53 -16.57 21.88
C LYS A 324 -6.04 -16.15 20.51
N GLU A 325 -6.18 -17.10 19.58
CA GLU A 325 -6.78 -16.84 18.28
C GLU A 325 -8.27 -16.49 18.42
N SER A 326 -8.75 -15.57 17.59
CA SER A 326 -10.15 -15.14 17.58
C SER A 326 -10.66 -14.88 16.18
N VAL A 327 -11.93 -15.24 15.94
CA VAL A 327 -12.67 -14.86 14.73
C VAL A 327 -12.91 -13.35 14.65
N TYR A 328 -12.92 -12.66 15.80
CA TYR A 328 -13.16 -11.22 15.91
C TYR A 328 -11.86 -10.41 15.97
N ALA A 329 -10.69 -11.04 15.75
CA ALA A 329 -9.40 -10.37 15.95
C ALA A 329 -9.24 -9.11 15.08
N LEU A 330 -9.68 -9.15 13.82
CA LEU A 330 -9.61 -7.98 12.93
C LEU A 330 -10.59 -6.87 13.37
N ASP A 331 -11.82 -7.26 13.75
CA ASP A 331 -12.83 -6.32 14.23
C ASP A 331 -12.40 -5.61 15.52
N GLU A 332 -11.80 -6.34 16.46
CA GLU A 332 -11.29 -5.79 17.71
C GLU A 332 -10.06 -4.90 17.48
N ALA A 333 -9.19 -5.26 16.53
CA ALA A 333 -8.08 -4.40 16.12
C ALA A 333 -8.58 -3.09 15.50
N GLU A 334 -9.61 -3.15 14.66
CA GLU A 334 -10.24 -1.96 14.06
C GLU A 334 -10.85 -1.06 15.14
N LYS A 335 -11.63 -1.64 16.08
CA LYS A 335 -12.21 -0.90 17.22
C LYS A 335 -11.13 -0.25 18.08
N SER A 336 -10.01 -0.93 18.31
CA SER A 336 -8.87 -0.37 19.04
C SER A 336 -8.27 0.84 18.34
N LEU A 337 -8.05 0.76 17.01
CA LEU A 337 -7.58 1.91 16.23
C LEU A 337 -8.55 3.09 16.27
N ILE A 338 -9.86 2.82 16.11
CA ILE A 338 -10.90 3.84 16.22
C ILE A 338 -10.80 4.53 17.58
N LYS A 339 -10.81 3.75 18.67
CA LYS A 339 -10.73 4.26 20.04
C LYS A 339 -9.49 5.15 20.23
N LYS A 340 -8.31 4.65 19.86
CA LYS A 340 -7.04 5.37 20.04
C LYS A 340 -6.96 6.66 19.23
N MET A 341 -7.51 6.68 18.01
CA MET A 341 -7.59 7.91 17.22
C MET A 341 -8.62 8.89 17.82
N SER A 342 -9.78 8.42 18.26
CA SER A 342 -10.83 9.26 18.87
C SER A 342 -10.45 9.84 20.24
N GLU A 343 -9.55 9.21 20.99
CA GLU A 343 -9.07 9.69 22.29
C GLU A 343 -8.09 10.86 22.20
N PHE A 344 -7.53 11.14 21.01
CA PHE A 344 -6.59 12.24 20.84
C PHE A 344 -7.32 13.58 20.74
N ASP A 345 -6.91 14.57 21.55
CA ASP A 345 -7.44 15.93 21.46
C ASP A 345 -6.80 16.66 20.27
N TYR A 346 -7.56 16.76 19.18
CA TYR A 346 -7.11 17.41 17.96
C TYR A 346 -7.26 18.94 18.02
N GLU A 347 -8.13 19.45 18.90
CA GLU A 347 -8.45 20.86 19.07
C GLU A 347 -7.40 21.58 19.93
N TYR A 348 -6.91 20.92 20.98
CA TYR A 348 -6.02 21.51 21.99
C TYR A 348 -4.74 20.69 22.18
N GLN A 349 -3.89 20.65 21.16
CA GLN A 349 -2.64 19.89 21.21
C GLN A 349 -1.55 20.52 22.09
N ILE A 350 -1.57 21.85 22.21
CA ILE A 350 -0.68 22.63 23.06
C ILE A 350 -1.46 23.03 24.31
N ALA A 351 -1.84 22.07 25.15
CA ALA A 351 -2.28 22.42 26.49
C ALA A 351 -1.08 23.08 27.20
N THR A 352 -1.22 24.35 27.58
CA THR A 352 -0.25 25.10 28.38
C THR A 352 0.04 24.28 29.63
N ALA A 353 1.29 23.84 29.80
CA ALA A 353 1.76 23.43 31.11
C ALA A 353 1.49 24.60 32.06
N SER A 354 0.52 24.43 32.94
CA SER A 354 0.25 25.33 34.06
C SER A 354 0.92 24.79 35.31
#